data_AF-A0A8G2BI21-F1
#
_entry.id   AF-A0A8G2BI21-F1
#
_cell.length_a   1.000
_cell.length_b   1.000
_cell.length_c   1.000
_cell.angle_alpha   90.00
_cell.angle_beta   90.00
_cell.angle_gamma   90.00
#
_symmetry.space_group_name_H-M   'P 1'
#
loop_
_entity.id
_entity.type
_entity.pdbx_description
1 polymer ?
#
loop_
_entity_poly.entity_id
_entity_poly.type
_entity_poly.pdbx_seq_one_letter_code
_entity_poly.pdbx_strand_id
1 'polypeptide(L)'
;MFDAMRLKELDGMVRRMGAIVSVFEVRSSTVGNQSFTAFRELMDVYIDACGRNMRQGEDFIEKGVQLNSDDILKLNEAFRKVFGAEPMGLTPKD
;
A
#
# COMPACT_ATOMS: atom_id res chain seq x y z
N MET A 1 8.15 -20.27 4.68
CA MET A 1 9.12 -19.48 3.91
C MET A 1 9.04 -19.96 2.48
N PHE A 2 8.66 -19.09 1.55
CA PHE A 2 8.55 -19.44 0.13
C PHE A 2 9.92 -19.42 -0.55
N ASP A 3 10.04 -20.10 -1.70
CA ASP A 3 11.30 -20.28 -2.40
C ASP A 3 11.80 -19.03 -3.14
N ALA A 4 13.02 -19.09 -3.69
CA ALA A 4 13.65 -17.97 -4.38
C ALA A 4 12.91 -17.54 -5.66
N MET A 5 12.22 -18.47 -6.32
CA MET A 5 11.44 -18.15 -7.51
C MET A 5 10.21 -17.33 -7.11
N ARG A 6 9.50 -17.77 -6.07
CA ARG A 6 8.36 -17.05 -5.52
C ARG A 6 8.74 -15.66 -5.00
N LEU A 7 9.92 -15.53 -4.36
CA LEU A 7 10.44 -14.23 -3.95
C LEU A 7 10.63 -13.27 -5.13
N LYS A 8 11.20 -13.77 -6.24
CA LYS A 8 11.40 -12.97 -7.45
C LYS A 8 10.09 -12.52 -8.08
N GLU A 9 9.06 -13.38 -8.05
CA GLU A 9 7.72 -13.03 -8.53
C GLU A 9 7.09 -11.92 -7.70
N LEU A 10 7.10 -12.05 -6.37
CA LEU A 10 6.56 -11.07 -5.43
C LEU A 10 7.29 -9.73 -5.54
N ASP A 11 8.62 -9.74 -5.62
CA ASP A 11 9.42 -8.52 -5.84
C ASP A 11 9.06 -7.86 -7.19
N GLY A 12 8.92 -8.66 -8.25
CA GLY A 12 8.48 -8.18 -9.55
C GLY A 12 7.05 -7.60 -9.54
N MET A 13 6.16 -8.09 -8.69
CA MET A 13 4.83 -7.50 -8.48
C MET A 13 4.93 -6.16 -7.75
N VAL A 14 5.68 -6.08 -6.65
CA VAL A 14 5.88 -4.83 -5.89
C VAL A 14 6.45 -3.73 -6.79
N ARG A 15 7.44 -4.03 -7.62
CA ARG A 15 8.00 -3.08 -8.59
C ARG A 15 6.98 -2.60 -9.61
N ARG A 16 6.14 -3.50 -10.14
CA ARG A 16 5.07 -3.14 -11.10
C ARG A 16 4.02 -2.26 -10.45
N MET A 17 3.63 -2.54 -9.20
CA MET A 17 2.72 -1.68 -8.45
C MET A 17 3.31 -0.28 -8.28
N GLY A 18 4.59 -0.17 -7.90
CA GLY A 18 5.28 1.13 -7.81
C GLY A 18 5.26 1.91 -9.12
N ALA A 19 5.53 1.25 -10.25
CA ALA A 19 5.46 1.88 -11.56
C ALA A 19 4.04 2.38 -11.91
N ILE A 20 3.00 1.62 -11.56
CA ILE A 20 1.60 2.03 -11.74
C ILE A 20 1.29 3.27 -10.91
N VAL A 21 1.74 3.32 -9.65
CA VAL A 21 1.54 4.49 -8.78
C VAL A 21 2.23 5.73 -9.34
N SER A 22 3.45 5.60 -9.86
CA SER A 22 4.15 6.72 -10.52
C SER A 22 3.38 7.24 -11.74
N VAL A 23 2.82 6.35 -12.56
CA VAL A 23 1.99 6.76 -13.71
C VAL A 23 0.71 7.44 -13.23
N PHE A 24 0.06 6.89 -12.21
CA PHE A 24 -1.13 7.48 -11.60
C PHE A 24 -0.86 8.90 -11.13
N GLU A 25 0.22 9.13 -10.37
CA GLU A 25 0.63 10.45 -9.87
C GLU A 25 0.79 11.48 -11.00
N VAL A 26 1.55 11.13 -12.04
CA VAL A 26 1.79 12.01 -13.18
C VAL A 26 0.47 12.38 -13.85
N ARG A 27 -0.42 11.41 -14.06
CA ARG A 27 -1.71 11.64 -14.70
C ARG A 27 -2.66 12.46 -13.82
N SER A 28 -2.74 12.13 -12.53
CA SER A 28 -3.66 12.77 -11.60
C SER A 28 -3.26 14.19 -11.22
N SER A 29 -1.96 14.52 -11.27
CA SER A 29 -1.44 15.87 -10.98
C SER A 29 -2.08 16.96 -11.84
N THR A 30 -2.54 16.61 -13.05
CA THR A 30 -3.18 17.54 -13.99
C THR A 30 -4.62 17.91 -13.61
N VAL A 31 -5.25 17.16 -12.70
CA VAL A 31 -6.65 17.35 -12.32
C VAL A 31 -6.81 18.37 -11.18
N GLY A 32 -5.74 18.65 -10.43
CA GLY A 32 -5.76 19.64 -9.34
C GLY A 32 -6.59 19.27 -8.12
N ASN A 33 -7.08 18.03 -8.01
CA ASN A 33 -7.85 17.55 -6.87
C ASN A 33 -6.93 16.82 -5.88
N GLN A 34 -6.85 17.34 -4.66
CA GLN A 34 -6.00 16.81 -3.57
C GLN A 34 -6.35 15.38 -3.15
N SER A 35 -7.59 14.93 -3.41
CA SER A 35 -8.03 13.57 -3.14
C SER A 35 -7.20 12.54 -3.93
N PHE A 36 -6.71 12.89 -5.12
CA PHE A 36 -5.85 11.98 -5.89
C PHE A 36 -4.46 11.83 -5.26
N THR A 37 -3.89 12.91 -4.72
CA THR A 37 -2.64 12.82 -3.95
C THR A 37 -2.81 11.90 -2.75
N ALA A 38 -3.92 12.02 -2.04
CA ALA A 38 -4.24 11.15 -0.92
C ALA A 38 -4.52 9.68 -1.35
N PHE A 39 -5.12 9.46 -2.51
CA PHE A 39 -5.24 8.11 -3.09
C PHE A 39 -3.87 7.50 -3.42
N ARG A 40 -2.91 8.30 -3.89
CA ARG A 40 -1.54 7.85 -4.08
C ARG A 40 -0.90 7.46 -2.74
N GLU A 41 -1.10 8.24 -1.69
CA GLU A 41 -0.64 7.88 -0.33
C GLU A 41 -1.21 6.52 0.12
N LEU A 42 -2.50 6.23 -0.14
CA LEU A 42 -3.09 4.91 0.14
C LEU A 42 -2.39 3.77 -0.61
N MET A 43 -2.06 3.98 -1.89
CA MET A 43 -1.36 2.98 -2.70
C MET A 43 0.07 2.75 -2.18
N ASP A 44 0.78 3.81 -1.80
CA ASP A 44 2.14 3.71 -1.24
C ASP A 44 2.15 2.89 0.06
N VAL A 45 1.20 3.13 0.98
CA VAL A 45 1.08 2.35 2.22
C VAL A 45 0.91 0.86 1.92
N TYR A 46 0.05 0.51 0.95
CA TYR A 46 -0.16 -0.88 0.56
C TYR A 46 1.10 -1.53 -0.03
N ILE A 47 1.81 -0.82 -0.91
CA ILE A 47 3.05 -1.30 -1.54
C ILE A 47 4.16 -1.51 -0.51
N ASP A 48 4.34 -0.55 0.39
CA ASP A 48 5.29 -0.63 1.49
C ASP A 48 5.00 -1.85 2.38
N ALA A 49 3.72 -2.08 2.67
CA ALA A 49 3.29 -3.25 3.44
C ALA A 49 3.59 -4.56 2.71
N CYS A 50 3.30 -4.67 1.42
CA CYS A 50 3.68 -5.83 0.61
C CYS A 50 5.20 -6.07 0.65
N GLY A 51 6.00 -5.02 0.46
CA GLY A 51 7.46 -5.10 0.51
C GLY A 51 8.02 -5.49 1.88
N ARG A 52 7.37 -5.08 2.98
CA ARG A 52 7.73 -5.51 4.34
C ARG A 52 7.36 -6.96 4.60
N ASN A 53 6.13 -7.38 4.27
CA ASN A 53 5.68 -8.78 4.40
C ASN A 53 6.64 -9.72 3.64
N MET A 54 6.99 -9.36 2.40
CA MET A 54 7.96 -10.11 1.61
C MET A 54 9.33 -10.22 2.28
N ARG A 55 9.87 -9.11 2.83
CA ARG A 55 11.15 -9.11 3.57
C ARG A 55 11.11 -9.95 4.85
N GLN A 56 9.93 -10.15 5.42
CA GLN A 56 9.70 -11.03 6.57
C GLN A 56 9.48 -12.50 6.16
N GLY A 57 9.53 -12.82 4.85
CA GLY A 57 9.31 -14.16 4.33
C GLY A 57 7.83 -14.55 4.25
N GLU A 58 6.93 -13.57 4.27
CA GLU A 58 5.48 -13.75 4.19
C GLU A 58 4.96 -13.49 2.77
N ASP A 59 4.19 -14.45 2.25
CA ASP A 59 3.55 -14.34 0.94
C ASP A 59 2.27 -13.52 1.09
N PHE A 60 2.34 -12.24 0.74
CA PHE A 60 1.22 -11.32 0.90
C PHE A 60 0.05 -11.60 -0.08
N ILE A 61 0.26 -12.42 -1.12
CA ILE A 61 -0.81 -12.84 -2.04
C ILE A 61 -1.62 -13.97 -1.41
N GLU A 62 -0.95 -14.97 -0.83
CA GLU A 62 -1.64 -16.13 -0.24
C GLU A 62 -2.18 -15.85 1.17
N LYS A 63 -1.41 -15.13 2.00
CA LYS A 63 -1.75 -14.89 3.41
C LYS A 63 -2.42 -13.54 3.66
N GLY A 64 -2.57 -12.74 2.60
CA GLY A 64 -2.96 -11.35 2.70
C GLY A 64 -1.84 -10.46 3.25
N VAL A 65 -2.02 -9.16 3.09
CA VAL A 65 -1.08 -8.16 3.59
C VAL A 65 -1.28 -7.97 5.09
N GLN A 66 -0.27 -8.29 5.89
CA GLN A 66 -0.27 -7.96 7.31
C GLN A 66 0.14 -6.49 7.49
N LEU A 67 -0.71 -5.73 8.17
CA LEU A 67 -0.47 -4.33 8.50
C LEU A 67 0.05 -4.21 9.92
N ASN A 68 1.06 -3.37 10.12
CA ASN A 68 1.49 -2.98 11.46
C ASN A 68 0.81 -1.67 11.89
N SER A 69 1.04 -1.25 13.13
CA SER A 69 0.41 -0.05 13.70
C SER A 69 0.74 1.22 12.91
N ASP A 70 1.98 1.36 12.39
CA ASP A 70 2.37 2.48 11.54
C ASP A 70 1.61 2.52 10.22
N ASP A 71 1.41 1.36 9.58
CA ASP A 71 0.64 1.27 8.34
C ASP A 71 -0.81 1.67 8.58
N ILE A 72 -1.41 1.21 9.67
CA ILE A 72 -2.79 1.52 10.04
C ILE A 72 -2.94 3.03 10.27
N LEU A 73 -1.97 3.67 10.95
CA LEU A 73 -1.98 5.12 11.15
C LEU A 73 -1.92 5.88 9.82
N LYS A 74 -0.98 5.52 8.93
CA LYS A 74 -0.86 6.14 7.60
C LYS A 74 -2.09 5.92 6.74
N LEU A 75 -2.66 4.72 6.79
CA LEU A 75 -3.86 4.36 6.06
C LEU A 75 -5.06 5.16 6.55
N ASN A 76 -5.24 5.31 7.87
CA ASN A 76 -6.30 6.12 8.45
C ASN A 76 -6.18 7.59 8.05
N GLU A 77 -4.96 8.16 8.06
CA GLU A 77 -4.71 9.53 7.62
C GLU A 77 -5.06 9.72 6.14
N ALA A 78 -4.52 8.87 5.26
CA ALA A 78 -4.75 8.97 3.83
C ALA A 78 -6.23 8.73 3.48
N PHE A 79 -6.88 7.76 4.13
CA PHE A 79 -8.31 7.47 3.93
C PHE A 79 -9.17 8.67 4.32
N ARG A 80 -8.86 9.35 5.42
CA ARG A 80 -9.56 10.57 5.84
C ARG A 80 -9.40 11.71 4.83
N LYS A 81 -8.21 11.89 4.26
CA LYS A 81 -7.97 12.90 3.20
C LYS A 81 -8.78 12.60 1.92
N VAL A 82 -8.97 11.32 1.58
CA VAL A 82 -9.73 10.91 0.38
C VAL A 82 -11.24 10.99 0.59
N PHE A 83 -11.74 10.42 1.69
CA PHE A 83 -13.17 10.15 1.88
C PHE A 83 -13.84 11.05 2.93
N GLY A 84 -13.08 11.84 3.67
CA GLY A 84 -13.59 12.67 4.77
C GLY A 84 -14.07 11.86 5.99
N ALA A 85 -13.76 10.57 6.06
CA ALA A 85 -14.18 9.65 7.12
C ALA A 85 -13.02 8.73 7.53
N GLU A 86 -13.18 7.99 8.63
CA GLU A 86 -12.26 6.91 8.98
C GLU A 86 -12.71 5.59 8.34
N PRO A 87 -11.78 4.69 7.99
CA PRO A 87 -12.13 3.37 7.51
C PRO A 87 -12.73 2.54 8.66
N MET A 88 -13.91 1.94 8.44
CA MET A 88 -14.55 1.12 9.47
C MET A 88 -13.70 -0.11 9.83
N GLY A 89 -13.43 -0.30 11.12
CA GLY A 89 -12.82 -1.53 11.65
C GLY A 89 -11.29 -1.60 11.62
N LEU A 90 -10.59 -0.49 11.31
CA LEU A 90 -9.13 -0.41 11.33
C LEU A 90 -8.62 0.42 12.51
N THR A 91 -8.45 -0.24 13.66
CA THR A 91 -7.81 0.33 14.84
C THR A 91 -6.38 -0.19 14.97
N PRO A 92 -5.38 0.66 15.26
CA PRO A 92 -4.04 0.19 15.63
C PRO A 92 -4.17 -0.80 16.78
N LYS A 93 -3.46 -1.94 16.70
CA LYS A 93 -3.32 -2.84 17.85
C LYS A 93 -2.06 -2.43 18.60
N ASP A 94 -2.18 -2.28 19.92
CA ASP A 94 -1.07 -2.03 20.84
C ASP A 94 -0.08 -3.21 20.87
#